data_AF-A0AAU2YV06-F1
#
_entry.id   AF-A0AAU2YV06-F1
#
_cell.length_a   1.000
_cell.length_b   1.000
_cell.length_c   1.000
_cell.angle_alpha   90.00
_cell.angle_beta   90.00
_cell.angle_gamma   90.00
#
_symmetry.space_group_name_H-M   'P 1'
#
loop_
_entity.id
_entity.type
_entity.pdbx_description
1 polymer ?
#
loop_
_entity_poly.entity_id
_entity_poly.type
_entity_poly.pdbx_seq_one_letter_code
_entity_poly.pdbx_strand_id
1 'polypeptide(L)'
;MDFVFLMRMSDYLISQGRTGLDPRLAIIPVGGIGNMPAFVAVMGRRLNVRALIDGAETTKVTAKVLSAAKAADVDESHITIIGQIEGLPETTDIEDLFSVKDYLWLYNKAANVVVNESDLLVSDNPTAILMRIGVARSKQKEPRDFDHVGPAHQLTRDRDEFFEQVDNETLNRFEDVFKLLAS
;
A
#
# COMPACT_ATOMS: atom_id res chain seq x y z
N MET A 1 9.42 -2.73 -1.29
CA MET A 1 8.77 -1.75 -2.17
C MET A 1 7.86 -0.86 -1.36
N ASP A 2 6.92 -1.45 -0.65
CA ASP A 2 5.80 -0.77 0.04
C ASP A 2 6.27 0.26 1.06
N PHE A 3 7.27 -0.10 1.87
CA PHE A 3 7.86 0.80 2.85
C PHE A 3 8.43 2.09 2.25
N VAL A 4 8.95 2.04 1.02
CA VAL A 4 9.51 3.23 0.35
C VAL A 4 8.40 4.20 -0.01
N PHE A 5 7.26 3.73 -0.51
CA PHE A 5 6.11 4.60 -0.80
C PHE A 5 5.63 5.29 0.48
N LEU A 6 5.42 4.53 1.56
CA LEU A 6 4.97 5.09 2.84
C LEU A 6 5.94 6.15 3.38
N MET A 7 7.25 5.87 3.36
CA MET A 7 8.27 6.80 3.86
C MET A 7 8.32 8.09 3.02
N ARG A 8 8.33 7.98 1.68
CA ARG A 8 8.40 9.15 0.80
C ARG A 8 7.15 10.01 0.88
N MET A 9 5.97 9.39 0.90
CA MET A 9 4.71 10.10 1.06
C MET A 9 4.61 10.77 2.43
N SER A 10 5.03 10.08 3.49
CA SER A 10 5.09 10.64 4.84
C SER A 10 5.99 11.88 4.91
N ASP A 11 7.23 11.78 4.43
CA ASP A 11 8.19 12.90 4.42
C ASP A 11 7.61 14.12 3.69
N TYR A 12 6.98 13.89 2.54
CA TYR A 12 6.38 14.95 1.75
C TYR A 12 5.17 15.58 2.44
N LEU A 13 4.22 14.77 2.95
CA LEU A 13 3.05 15.27 3.68
C LEU A 13 3.46 16.10 4.90
N ILE A 14 4.44 15.63 5.68
CA ILE A 14 4.99 16.39 6.83
C ILE A 14 5.58 17.72 6.37
N SER A 15 6.31 17.74 5.24
CA SER A 15 6.85 18.99 4.69
C SER A 15 5.77 20.02 4.31
N GLN A 16 4.56 19.54 4.00
CA GLN A 16 3.38 20.35 3.69
C GLN A 16 2.52 20.65 4.93
N GLY A 17 2.96 20.27 6.13
CA GLY A 17 2.20 20.45 7.38
C GLY A 17 1.01 19.50 7.53
N ARG A 18 0.97 18.40 6.77
CA ARG A 18 -0.07 17.36 6.82
C ARG A 18 0.38 16.17 7.68
N THR A 19 -0.54 15.26 7.98
CA THR A 19 -0.22 14.05 8.78
C THR A 19 0.66 13.08 7.98
N GLY A 20 1.84 12.77 8.50
CA GLY A 20 2.68 11.65 8.03
C GLY A 20 2.67 10.47 9.00
N LEU A 21 3.53 9.49 8.76
CA LEU A 21 3.77 8.37 9.68
C LEU A 21 4.27 8.89 11.03
N ASP A 22 3.68 8.39 12.12
CA ASP A 22 4.15 8.67 13.46
C ASP A 22 5.56 8.06 13.65
N PRO A 23 6.58 8.86 14.01
CA PRO A 23 7.96 8.38 14.16
C PRO A 23 8.16 7.33 15.26
N ARG A 24 7.16 7.12 16.12
CA ARG A 24 7.15 6.08 17.15
C ARG A 24 6.73 4.71 16.60
N LEU A 25 6.18 4.65 15.39
CA LEU A 25 5.78 3.39 14.74
C LEU A 25 7.01 2.67 14.17
N ALA A 26 7.18 1.41 14.57
CA ALA A 26 8.12 0.51 13.92
C ALA A 26 7.38 -0.25 12.81
N ILE A 27 7.73 0.02 11.54
CA ILE A 27 7.22 -0.78 10.41
C ILE A 27 8.13 -1.99 10.24
N ILE A 28 7.54 -3.18 10.35
CA ILE A 28 8.28 -4.44 10.22
C ILE A 28 7.74 -5.17 9.00
N PRO A 29 8.55 -5.32 7.94
CA PRO A 29 8.17 -6.14 6.80
C PRO A 29 8.11 -7.60 7.27
N VAL A 30 6.91 -8.16 7.35
CA VAL A 30 6.73 -9.58 7.65
C VAL A 30 6.93 -10.37 6.37
N GLY A 31 8.01 -11.16 6.31
CA GLY A 31 8.33 -12.02 5.17
C GLY A 31 7.23 -13.06 4.96
N GLY A 32 6.30 -12.74 4.06
CA GLY A 32 5.11 -13.52 3.80
C GLY A 32 4.03 -13.33 4.88
N ILE A 33 2.84 -13.03 4.40
CA ILE A 33 1.61 -12.84 5.19
C ILE A 33 1.36 -14.00 6.18
N GLY A 34 1.81 -15.21 5.87
CA GLY A 34 1.66 -16.41 6.71
C GLY A 34 2.35 -16.34 8.08
N ASN A 35 3.38 -15.50 8.26
CA ASN A 35 4.14 -15.39 9.51
C ASN A 35 3.58 -14.32 10.46
N MET A 36 2.68 -13.47 9.98
CA MET A 36 2.10 -12.35 10.74
C MET A 36 1.38 -12.79 12.02
N PRO A 37 0.57 -13.89 12.04
CA PRO A 37 -0.09 -14.33 13.27
C PRO A 37 0.89 -14.69 14.40
N ALA A 38 1.99 -15.36 14.06
CA ALA A 38 3.02 -15.75 15.03
C ALA A 38 3.76 -14.52 15.57
N PHE A 39 4.04 -13.53 14.71
CA PHE A 39 4.69 -12.29 15.12
C PHE A 39 3.83 -11.50 16.12
N VAL A 40 2.54 -11.34 15.81
CA VAL A 40 1.58 -10.64 16.69
C VAL A 40 1.43 -11.35 18.03
N ALA A 41 1.33 -12.69 18.03
CA ALA A 41 1.26 -13.48 19.25
C ALA A 41 2.48 -13.28 20.18
N VAL A 42 3.68 -13.11 19.63
CA VAL A 42 4.91 -12.93 20.41
C VAL A 42 5.10 -11.48 20.86
N MET A 43 4.86 -10.52 19.97
CA MET A 43 5.21 -9.11 20.19
C MET A 43 4.06 -8.28 20.80
N GLY A 44 2.81 -8.64 20.50
CA GLY A 44 1.63 -7.90 20.94
C GLY A 44 1.42 -7.87 22.46
N ARG A 45 2.05 -8.79 23.21
CA ARG A 45 2.05 -8.75 24.69
C ARG A 45 2.91 -7.63 25.27
N ARG A 46 3.84 -7.08 24.49
CA ARG A 46 4.88 -6.14 24.95
C ARG A 46 4.77 -4.76 24.31
N LEU A 47 4.03 -4.65 23.21
CA LEU A 47 3.94 -3.46 22.37
C LEU A 47 2.53 -3.31 21.80
N ASN A 48 2.12 -2.08 21.52
CA ASN A 48 0.96 -1.81 20.68
C ASN A 48 1.36 -2.09 19.22
N VAL A 49 0.73 -3.08 18.57
CA VAL A 49 1.14 -3.57 17.25
C VAL A 49 0.10 -3.21 16.20
N ARG A 50 0.38 -2.20 15.37
CA ARG A 50 -0.47 -1.89 14.21
C ARG A 50 0.01 -2.69 13.00
N ALA A 51 -0.90 -3.39 12.34
CA ALA A 51 -0.62 -4.22 11.18
C ALA A 51 -1.30 -3.63 9.93
N LEU A 52 -0.49 -3.18 8.97
CA LEU A 52 -0.97 -2.93 7.62
C LEU A 52 -0.94 -4.28 6.88
N ILE A 53 -2.09 -4.76 6.41
CA ILE A 53 -2.20 -6.02 5.67
C ILE A 53 -2.56 -5.67 4.24
N ASP A 54 -1.66 -6.03 3.34
CA ASP A 54 -1.78 -5.74 1.90
C ASP A 54 -2.37 -6.95 1.15
N GLY A 55 -3.28 -6.69 0.21
CA GLY A 55 -3.68 -7.63 -0.83
C GLY A 55 -4.85 -8.59 -0.54
N ALA A 56 -5.07 -9.51 -1.50
CA ALA A 56 -6.31 -10.31 -1.64
C ALA A 56 -6.64 -11.29 -0.49
N GLU A 57 -5.67 -11.65 0.34
CA GLU A 57 -5.89 -12.56 1.48
C GLU A 57 -6.23 -11.82 2.78
N THR A 58 -6.38 -10.49 2.74
CA THR A 58 -6.61 -9.61 3.90
C THR A 58 -7.65 -10.19 4.86
N THR A 59 -8.83 -10.61 4.41
CA THR A 59 -9.89 -11.14 5.29
C THR A 59 -9.47 -12.42 6.02
N LYS A 60 -8.84 -13.37 5.31
CA LYS A 60 -8.41 -14.66 5.87
C LYS A 60 -7.25 -14.50 6.84
N VAL A 61 -6.36 -13.56 6.53
CA VAL A 61 -5.15 -13.28 7.30
C VAL A 61 -5.53 -12.51 8.55
N THR A 62 -6.40 -11.52 8.42
CA THR A 62 -7.02 -10.81 9.53
C THR A 62 -7.61 -11.79 10.54
N ALA A 63 -8.43 -12.73 10.09
CA ALA A 63 -9.01 -13.74 10.96
C ALA A 63 -7.95 -14.59 11.68
N LYS A 64 -6.86 -14.96 10.99
CA LYS A 64 -5.74 -15.72 11.59
C LYS A 64 -4.94 -14.88 12.58
N VAL A 65 -4.69 -13.60 12.28
CA VAL A 65 -3.97 -12.67 13.15
C VAL A 65 -4.75 -12.44 14.44
N LEU A 66 -6.04 -12.11 14.33
CA LEU A 66 -6.92 -11.93 15.49
C LEU A 66 -7.05 -13.23 16.31
N SER A 67 -7.18 -14.39 15.64
CA SER A 67 -7.22 -15.67 16.34
C SER A 67 -5.91 -15.98 17.08
N ALA A 68 -4.75 -15.66 16.51
CA ALA A 68 -3.46 -15.86 17.16
C ALA A 68 -3.24 -14.87 18.31
N ALA A 69 -3.66 -13.62 18.15
CA ALA A 69 -3.66 -12.61 19.20
C ALA A 69 -4.49 -13.07 20.41
N LYS A 70 -5.72 -13.52 20.16
CA LYS A 70 -6.61 -14.07 21.19
C LYS A 70 -6.02 -15.29 21.88
N ALA A 71 -5.46 -16.24 21.12
CA ALA A 71 -4.80 -17.43 21.69
C ALA A 71 -3.57 -17.06 22.54
N ALA A 72 -2.93 -15.94 22.21
CA ALA A 72 -1.79 -15.39 22.93
C ALA A 72 -2.19 -14.34 23.97
N ASP A 73 -3.46 -14.14 24.31
CA ASP A 73 -3.88 -13.15 25.32
C ASP A 73 -3.34 -11.73 25.04
N VAL A 74 -3.27 -11.38 23.75
CA VAL A 74 -2.94 -10.03 23.28
C VAL A 74 -4.24 -9.24 23.19
N ASP A 75 -4.26 -8.03 23.75
CA ASP A 75 -5.40 -7.13 23.63
C ASP A 75 -5.60 -6.76 22.14
N GLU A 76 -6.73 -7.16 21.58
CA GLU A 76 -7.09 -6.93 20.18
C GLU A 76 -7.20 -5.43 19.86
N SER A 77 -7.45 -4.56 20.85
CA SER A 77 -7.45 -3.11 20.68
C SER A 77 -6.07 -2.53 20.32
N HIS A 78 -5.01 -3.29 20.58
CA HIS A 78 -3.66 -2.94 20.16
C HIS A 78 -3.35 -3.33 18.73
N ILE A 79 -4.27 -4.02 18.04
CA ILE A 79 -4.10 -4.54 16.68
C ILE A 79 -5.03 -3.79 15.73
N THR A 80 -4.49 -2.74 15.10
CA THR A 80 -5.17 -2.07 13.99
C THR A 80 -4.82 -2.82 12.71
N ILE A 81 -5.83 -3.38 12.03
CA ILE A 81 -5.67 -3.96 10.71
C ILE A 81 -6.17 -2.97 9.67
N ILE A 82 -5.26 -2.52 8.82
CA ILE A 82 -5.60 -1.67 7.69
C ILE A 82 -5.62 -2.56 6.46
N GLY A 83 -6.80 -2.71 5.86
CA GLY A 83 -7.00 -3.51 4.65
C GLY A 83 -8.28 -3.17 3.88
N GLN A 84 -9.06 -2.19 4.35
CA GLN A 84 -10.19 -1.63 3.63
C GLN A 84 -10.19 -0.11 3.83
N ILE A 85 -9.87 0.61 2.77
CA ILE A 85 -10.05 2.06 2.68
C ILE A 85 -11.25 2.26 1.76
N GLU A 86 -12.20 3.09 2.18
CA GLU A 86 -13.40 3.35 1.42
C GLU A 86 -13.06 3.82 -0.01
N GLY A 87 -13.68 3.20 -1.02
CA GLY A 87 -13.44 3.51 -2.43
C GLY A 87 -12.26 2.79 -3.09
N LEU A 88 -11.50 1.95 -2.36
CA LEU A 88 -10.46 1.10 -2.92
C LEU A 88 -10.92 -0.37 -3.09
N PRO A 89 -10.25 -1.18 -3.94
CA PRO A 89 -10.59 -2.59 -4.13
C PRO A 89 -10.55 -3.41 -2.83
N GLU A 90 -11.35 -4.46 -2.72
CA GLU A 90 -11.29 -5.36 -1.54
C GLU A 90 -9.91 -6.03 -1.37
N THR A 91 -9.15 -6.11 -2.46
CA THR A 91 -7.78 -6.61 -2.53
C THR A 91 -6.80 -5.47 -2.73
N THR A 92 -7.01 -4.33 -2.06
CA THR A 92 -6.16 -3.14 -2.16
C THR A 92 -4.71 -3.55 -1.91
N ASP A 93 -3.86 -3.28 -2.90
CA ASP A 93 -2.42 -3.28 -2.74
C ASP A 93 -1.95 -1.83 -2.43
N ILE A 94 -0.75 -1.62 -1.89
CA ILE A 94 -0.28 -0.26 -1.58
C ILE A 94 -0.30 0.68 -2.80
N GLU A 95 -0.14 0.14 -4.00
CA GLU A 95 -0.23 0.87 -5.26
C GLU A 95 -1.61 1.46 -5.52
N ASP A 96 -2.66 0.86 -4.99
CA ASP A 96 -4.04 1.36 -5.12
C ASP A 96 -4.28 2.63 -4.30
N LEU A 97 -3.36 2.99 -3.39
CA LEU A 97 -3.39 4.30 -2.72
C LEU A 97 -3.11 5.46 -3.68
N PHE A 98 -2.42 5.19 -4.79
CA PHE A 98 -2.17 6.19 -5.82
C PHE A 98 -3.41 6.36 -6.71
N SER A 99 -3.59 7.56 -7.23
CA SER A 99 -4.43 7.75 -8.41
C SER A 99 -3.84 6.99 -9.60
N VAL A 100 -4.68 6.68 -10.59
CA VAL A 100 -4.22 6.00 -11.81
C VAL A 100 -3.12 6.81 -12.50
N LYS A 101 -3.31 8.13 -12.59
CA LYS A 101 -2.37 9.07 -13.19
C LYS A 101 -1.00 9.01 -12.50
N ASP A 102 -0.96 9.13 -11.18
CA ASP A 102 0.28 9.16 -10.41
C ASP A 102 1.01 7.81 -10.45
N TYR A 103 0.27 6.70 -10.37
CA TYR A 103 0.89 5.38 -10.46
C TYR A 103 1.45 5.09 -11.86
N LEU A 104 0.71 5.44 -12.91
CA LEU A 104 1.20 5.29 -14.29
C LEU A 104 2.42 6.17 -14.57
N TRP A 105 2.51 7.35 -13.98
CA TRP A 105 3.71 8.19 -14.08
C TRP A 105 4.95 7.44 -13.56
N LEU A 106 4.85 6.82 -12.38
CA LEU A 106 5.94 6.04 -11.79
C LEU A 106 6.26 4.79 -12.61
N TYR A 107 5.23 4.03 -12.98
CA TYR A 107 5.36 2.80 -13.74
C TYR A 107 5.97 3.02 -15.13
N ASN A 108 5.48 3.99 -15.88
CA ASN A 108 5.96 4.28 -17.24
C ASN A 108 7.44 4.68 -17.24
N LYS A 109 7.86 5.52 -16.28
CA LYS A 109 9.28 5.91 -16.15
C LYS A 109 10.16 4.75 -15.67
N ALA A 110 9.67 3.96 -14.71
CA ALA A 110 10.42 2.81 -14.19
C ALA A 110 10.66 1.73 -15.25
N ALA A 111 9.63 1.40 -16.03
CA ALA A 111 9.67 0.36 -17.05
C ALA A 111 10.10 0.87 -18.43
N ASN A 112 10.26 2.20 -18.61
CA ASN A 112 10.52 2.85 -19.89
C ASN A 112 9.49 2.45 -20.97
N VAL A 113 8.20 2.56 -20.63
CA VAL A 113 7.05 2.24 -21.49
C VAL A 113 6.07 3.40 -21.53
N VAL A 114 5.05 3.28 -22.39
CA VAL A 114 3.95 4.25 -22.47
C VAL A 114 2.62 3.49 -22.35
N VAL A 115 2.07 3.47 -21.14
CA VAL A 115 0.71 3.01 -20.85
C VAL A 115 -0.12 4.20 -20.42
N ASN A 116 -1.24 4.43 -21.08
CA ASN A 116 -2.18 5.51 -20.76
C ASN A 116 -3.37 4.96 -19.98
N GLU A 117 -4.10 5.84 -19.31
CA GLU A 117 -5.31 5.45 -18.56
C GLU A 117 -6.34 4.75 -19.46
N SER A 118 -6.46 5.18 -20.72
CA SER A 118 -7.36 4.57 -21.72
C SER A 118 -6.99 3.13 -22.10
N ASP A 119 -5.76 2.70 -21.84
CA ASP A 119 -5.31 1.33 -22.10
C ASP A 119 -5.75 0.37 -20.99
N LEU A 120 -6.01 0.92 -19.79
CA LEU A 120 -6.40 0.15 -18.63
C LEU A 120 -7.84 -0.35 -18.73
N LEU A 121 -8.09 -1.50 -18.11
CA LEU A 121 -9.45 -2.00 -17.94
C LEU A 121 -10.27 -0.98 -17.12
N VAL A 122 -11.46 -0.65 -17.64
CA VAL A 122 -12.51 0.07 -16.91
C VAL A 122 -13.51 -0.97 -16.42
N SER A 123 -13.86 -0.89 -15.14
CA SER A 123 -14.77 -1.80 -14.45
C SER A 123 -15.68 -0.99 -13.54
N ASP A 124 -16.94 -1.40 -13.43
CA ASP A 124 -17.91 -0.77 -12.51
C ASP A 124 -17.53 -0.99 -11.04
N ASN A 125 -16.74 -2.04 -10.75
CA ASN A 125 -16.19 -2.32 -9.44
C ASN A 125 -14.71 -1.92 -9.36
N PRO A 126 -14.26 -1.33 -8.23
CA PRO A 126 -12.84 -1.04 -7.99
C PRO A 126 -11.98 -2.28 -8.24
N THR A 127 -10.98 -2.14 -9.11
CA THR A 127 -10.09 -3.23 -9.53
C THR A 127 -8.64 -2.78 -9.33
N ALA A 128 -7.82 -3.64 -8.72
CA ALA A 128 -6.43 -3.33 -8.39
C ALA A 128 -5.62 -2.84 -9.60
N ILE A 129 -4.84 -1.78 -9.42
CA ILE A 129 -4.09 -1.10 -10.48
C ILE A 129 -3.07 -2.03 -11.14
N LEU A 130 -2.42 -2.90 -10.37
CA LEU A 130 -1.49 -3.90 -10.89
C LEU A 130 -2.18 -4.88 -11.84
N MET A 131 -3.39 -5.34 -11.49
CA MET A 131 -4.20 -6.21 -12.36
C MET A 131 -4.59 -5.49 -13.66
N ARG A 132 -5.02 -4.21 -13.55
CA ARG A 132 -5.40 -3.40 -14.72
C ARG A 132 -4.22 -3.21 -15.68
N ILE A 133 -3.02 -2.95 -15.14
CA ILE A 133 -1.79 -2.84 -15.94
C ILE A 133 -1.41 -4.18 -16.55
N GLY A 134 -1.48 -5.29 -15.80
CA GLY A 134 -1.20 -6.62 -16.33
C GLY A 134 -2.11 -6.98 -17.50
N VAL A 135 -3.40 -6.64 -17.43
CA VAL A 135 -4.34 -6.80 -18.55
C VAL A 135 -3.95 -5.93 -19.75
N ALA A 136 -3.56 -4.67 -19.54
CA ALA A 136 -3.11 -3.78 -20.61
C ALA A 136 -1.84 -4.32 -21.30
N ARG A 137 -0.85 -4.78 -20.54
CA ARG A 137 0.36 -5.44 -21.05
C ARG A 137 0.03 -6.66 -21.91
N SER A 138 -0.88 -7.51 -21.43
CA SER A 138 -1.32 -8.69 -22.17
C SER A 138 -1.95 -8.35 -23.52
N LYS A 139 -2.72 -7.25 -23.62
CA LYS A 139 -3.26 -6.75 -24.90
C LYS A 139 -2.16 -6.28 -25.85
N GLN A 140 -1.05 -5.80 -25.31
CA GLN A 140 0.16 -5.40 -26.04
C GLN A 140 1.12 -6.57 -26.33
N LYS A 141 0.71 -7.82 -26.04
CA LYS A 141 1.52 -9.05 -26.17
C LYS A 141 2.75 -9.10 -25.25
N GLU A 142 2.75 -8.30 -24.19
CA GLU A 142 3.73 -8.36 -23.11
C GLU A 142 3.27 -9.31 -21.99
N PRO A 143 4.21 -9.87 -21.20
CA PRO A 143 3.84 -10.65 -20.01
C PRO A 143 2.98 -9.85 -19.04
N ARG A 144 1.98 -10.51 -18.42
CA ARG A 144 1.11 -9.89 -17.40
C ARG A 144 1.89 -9.47 -16.17
N ASP A 145 2.87 -10.28 -15.77
CA ASP A 145 3.74 -10.01 -14.65
C ASP A 145 4.77 -8.95 -15.05
N PHE A 146 5.06 -8.05 -14.12
CA PHE A 146 6.06 -7.01 -14.29
C PHE A 146 6.70 -6.67 -12.93
N ASP A 147 7.84 -5.98 -13.00
CA ASP A 147 8.50 -5.48 -11.81
C ASP A 147 7.70 -4.32 -11.19
N HIS A 148 7.08 -4.61 -10.05
CA HIS A 148 6.36 -3.64 -9.23
C HIS A 148 7.32 -2.87 -8.31
N VAL A 149 8.54 -3.36 -8.05
CA VAL A 149 9.55 -2.67 -7.22
C VAL A 149 10.07 -1.42 -7.91
N GLY A 150 10.20 -1.45 -9.24
CA GLY A 150 10.65 -0.33 -10.08
C GLY A 150 9.98 1.02 -9.74
N PRO A 151 8.65 1.12 -9.74
CA PRO A 151 7.91 2.31 -9.29
C PRO A 151 8.37 2.93 -7.96
N ALA A 152 8.70 2.13 -6.95
CA ALA A 152 9.18 2.65 -5.66
C ALA A 152 10.59 3.25 -5.76
N HIS A 153 11.48 2.63 -6.54
CA HIS A 153 12.79 3.20 -6.84
C HIS A 153 12.66 4.48 -7.67
N GLN A 154 11.74 4.49 -8.63
CA GLN A 154 11.44 5.65 -9.46
C GLN A 154 10.97 6.85 -8.63
N LEU A 155 10.09 6.63 -7.65
CA LEU A 155 9.66 7.68 -6.72
C LEU A 155 10.83 8.26 -5.92
N THR A 156 11.79 7.42 -5.52
CA THR A 156 12.97 7.90 -4.80
C THR A 156 13.92 8.68 -5.72
N ARG A 157 14.05 8.24 -6.98
CA ARG A 157 14.97 8.85 -7.96
C ARG A 157 14.48 10.22 -8.44
N ASP A 158 13.23 10.30 -8.87
CA ASP A 158 12.63 11.51 -9.46
C ASP A 158 11.63 12.15 -8.47
N ARG A 159 12.02 12.18 -7.19
CA ARG A 159 11.15 12.55 -6.07
C ARG A 159 10.50 13.91 -6.25
N ASP A 160 11.30 14.92 -6.54
CA ASP A 160 10.82 16.30 -6.59
C ASP A 160 9.89 16.48 -7.81
N GLU A 161 10.23 15.89 -8.97
CA GLU A 161 9.39 15.91 -10.18
C GLU A 161 8.05 15.19 -9.96
N PHE A 162 8.05 14.05 -9.24
CA PHE A 162 6.82 13.35 -8.90
C PHE A 162 5.91 14.22 -8.03
N PHE A 163 6.45 14.85 -7.00
CA PHE A 163 5.66 15.66 -6.06
C PHE A 163 5.22 17.02 -6.64
N GLU A 164 5.87 17.51 -7.69
CA GLU A 164 5.36 18.65 -8.47
C GLU A 164 4.06 18.33 -9.21
N GLN A 165 3.88 17.07 -9.64
CA GLN A 165 2.71 16.64 -10.44
C GLN A 165 1.67 15.83 -9.66
N VAL A 166 2.01 15.34 -8.47
CA VAL A 166 1.15 14.47 -7.64
C VAL A 166 -0.21 15.13 -7.41
N ASP A 167 -1.29 14.36 -7.50
CA ASP A 167 -2.61 14.90 -7.18
C ASP A 167 -2.97 14.78 -5.70
N ASN A 168 -3.96 15.57 -5.30
CA ASN A 168 -4.46 15.54 -3.94
C ASN A 168 -5.15 14.22 -3.59
N GLU A 169 -5.66 13.47 -4.57
CA GLU A 169 -6.34 12.18 -4.33
C GLU A 169 -5.35 11.17 -3.76
N THR A 170 -4.19 11.00 -4.42
CA THR A 170 -3.06 10.21 -3.90
C THR A 170 -2.66 10.68 -2.51
N LEU A 171 -2.38 11.98 -2.35
CA LEU A 171 -1.91 12.50 -1.07
C LEU A 171 -2.92 12.29 0.07
N ASN A 172 -4.21 12.47 -0.20
CA ASN A 172 -5.28 12.27 0.78
C ASN A 172 -5.37 10.81 1.23
N ARG A 173 -5.33 9.86 0.28
CA ARG A 173 -5.37 8.42 0.61
C ARG A 173 -4.21 7.99 1.50
N PHE A 174 -2.99 8.43 1.19
CA PHE A 174 -1.84 8.17 2.05
C PHE A 174 -1.97 8.83 3.43
N GLU A 175 -2.44 10.08 3.49
CA GLU A 175 -2.68 10.76 4.76
C GLU A 175 -3.75 10.04 5.62
N ASP A 176 -4.81 9.52 5.01
CA ASP A 176 -5.86 8.79 5.70
C ASP A 176 -5.34 7.48 6.31
N VAL A 177 -4.47 6.76 5.58
CA VAL A 177 -3.73 5.61 6.14
C VAL A 177 -2.89 6.04 7.34
N PHE A 178 -2.18 7.16 7.26
CA PHE A 178 -1.34 7.63 8.37
C PHE A 178 -2.16 8.07 9.59
N LYS A 179 -3.34 8.67 9.39
CA LYS A 179 -4.28 8.99 10.47
C LYS A 179 -4.79 7.73 11.17
N LEU A 180 -5.16 6.69 10.41
CA LEU A 180 -5.55 5.39 10.97
C LEU A 180 -4.41 4.72 11.73
N LEU A 181 -3.16 4.91 11.28
CA LEU A 181 -1.96 4.44 11.97
C LEU A 181 -1.57 5.28 13.20
N ALA A 182 -2.14 6.45 13.39
CA ALA A 182 -1.88 7.32 14.55
C ALA A 182 -2.96 7.25 15.64
N SER A 183 -4.19 6.83 15.31
CA SER A 183 -5.34 6.71 16.23
C SER A 183 -5.25 5.49 17.13
#